data_AF-A0A432G038-F1
#
_entry.id   AF-A0A432G038-F1
#
_cell.length_a   1.000
_cell.length_b   1.000
_cell.length_c   1.000
_cell.angle_alpha   90.00
_cell.angle_beta   90.00
_cell.angle_gamma   90.00
#
_symmetry.space_group_name_H-M   'P 1'
#
loop_
_entity.id
_entity.type
_entity.pdbx_description
1 polymer ?
#
loop_
_entity_poly.entity_id
_entity_poly.type
_entity_poly.pdbx_seq_one_letter_code
_entity_poly.pdbx_strand_id
1 'polypeptide(L)'
;MKIRSFLAALLLLSPFSTLPAEERVIGEFDSYDAEEIMEICASCHGIYAQGTPDGEYPRLAGMNPAYLARQIELFKTRKRINIPMIPFATDHELPPEDVKTITRYLASIELPRYMSPLDPNEEFDALARLEESKKVLNIPHYPQCH
;
A
#
# COMPACT_ATOMS: atom_id res chain seq x y z
N MET A 1 -28.03 11.65 -70.72
CA MET A 1 -27.74 12.99 -70.18
C MET A 1 -28.33 13.07 -68.76
N LYS A 2 -27.50 13.38 -67.74
CA LYS A 2 -27.79 13.53 -66.28
C LYS A 2 -27.99 12.20 -65.51
N ILE A 3 -26.93 11.53 -65.03
CA ILE A 3 -26.21 11.71 -63.73
C ILE A 3 -27.15 11.94 -62.54
N ARG A 4 -27.14 10.98 -61.59
CA ARG A 4 -27.09 11.23 -60.14
C ARG A 4 -26.73 9.95 -59.38
N SER A 5 -25.48 9.89 -58.95
CA SER A 5 -24.96 8.99 -57.94
C SER A 5 -25.78 9.08 -56.66
N PHE A 6 -26.10 7.93 -56.07
CA PHE A 6 -26.32 7.84 -54.63
C PHE A 6 -25.37 6.78 -54.08
N LEU A 7 -24.26 7.28 -53.55
CA LEU A 7 -23.36 6.57 -52.66
C LEU A 7 -24.14 6.17 -51.41
N ALA A 8 -24.48 4.88 -51.28
CA ALA A 8 -24.89 4.32 -50.00
C ALA A 8 -23.63 4.03 -49.19
N ALA A 9 -23.23 5.01 -48.38
CA ALA A 9 -22.18 4.85 -47.38
C ALA A 9 -22.65 3.81 -46.34
N LEU A 10 -22.09 2.60 -46.44
CA LEU A 10 -22.25 1.54 -45.47
C LEU A 10 -21.51 1.98 -44.20
N LEU A 11 -22.25 2.53 -43.23
CA LEU A 11 -21.78 2.78 -41.87
C LEU A 11 -21.39 1.44 -41.24
N LEU A 12 -20.11 1.08 -41.38
CA LEU A 12 -19.46 0.10 -40.53
C LEU A 12 -19.47 0.68 -39.11
N LEU A 13 -20.53 0.40 -38.36
CA LEU A 13 -20.54 0.49 -36.92
C LEU A 13 -19.53 -0.54 -36.40
N SER A 14 -18.25 -0.15 -36.38
CA SER A 14 -17.25 -0.84 -35.59
C SER A 14 -17.73 -0.79 -34.15
N PRO A 15 -17.92 -1.93 -33.46
CA PRO A 15 -18.13 -1.88 -32.03
C PRO A 15 -16.83 -1.29 -31.46
N PHE A 16 -16.94 -0.11 -30.88
CA PHE A 16 -15.88 0.47 -30.08
C PHE A 16 -15.72 -0.51 -28.92
N SER A 17 -14.75 -1.43 -29.04
CA SER A 17 -14.39 -2.34 -27.98
C SER A 17 -14.02 -1.48 -26.78
N THR A 18 -14.95 -1.35 -25.84
CA THR A 18 -14.65 -0.94 -24.49
C THR A 18 -13.78 -2.03 -23.91
N LEU A 19 -12.46 -1.90 -24.08
CA LEU A 19 -11.53 -2.48 -23.15
C LEU A 19 -11.95 -1.92 -21.78
N PRO A 20 -12.32 -2.75 -20.80
CA PRO A 20 -12.44 -2.24 -19.44
C PRO A 20 -11.11 -1.58 -19.13
N ALA A 21 -11.19 -0.33 -18.68
CA ALA A 21 -10.08 0.36 -18.07
C ALA A 21 -9.44 -0.62 -17.09
N GLU A 22 -8.12 -0.64 -17.08
CA GLU A 22 -7.31 -1.29 -16.06
C GLU A 22 -7.76 -0.78 -14.69
N GLU A 23 -8.80 -1.41 -14.17
CA GLU A 23 -9.18 -1.32 -12.80
C GLU A 23 -7.95 -1.80 -12.07
N ARG A 24 -7.29 -0.89 -11.36
CA ARG A 24 -6.35 -1.28 -10.34
C ARG A 24 -7.16 -2.05 -9.33
N VAL A 25 -7.39 -3.33 -9.60
CA VAL A 25 -7.93 -4.27 -8.65
C VAL A 25 -6.85 -4.34 -7.59
N ILE A 26 -7.01 -3.54 -6.54
CA ILE A 26 -6.42 -3.82 -5.24
C ILE A 26 -7.08 -5.15 -4.87
N GLY A 27 -6.46 -6.24 -5.34
CA GLY A 27 -7.05 -7.58 -5.42
C GLY A 27 -7.85 -7.89 -4.17
N GLU A 28 -9.13 -8.25 -4.36
CA GLU A 28 -10.02 -8.82 -3.34
C GLU A 28 -9.19 -9.74 -2.43
N PHE A 29 -8.84 -9.25 -1.26
CA PHE A 29 -8.24 -10.03 -0.20
C PHE A 29 -9.34 -10.30 0.81
N ASP A 30 -9.37 -11.49 1.39
CA ASP A 30 -10.30 -11.73 2.48
C ASP A 30 -9.88 -10.86 3.67
N SER A 31 -10.73 -9.90 4.03
CA SER A 31 -10.45 -8.97 5.13
C SER A 31 -10.38 -9.72 6.45
N TYR A 32 -11.13 -10.81 6.61
CA TYR A 32 -11.11 -11.61 7.83
C TYR A 32 -9.75 -12.28 8.03
N ASP A 33 -9.25 -12.99 7.00
CA ASP A 33 -7.92 -13.62 7.04
C ASP A 33 -6.82 -12.56 7.24
N ALA A 34 -6.95 -11.41 6.57
CA ALA A 34 -5.98 -10.32 6.71
C ALA A 34 -5.93 -9.74 8.12
N GLU A 35 -7.09 -9.52 8.77
CA GLU A 35 -7.18 -9.03 10.15
C GLU A 35 -6.56 -10.02 11.14
N GLU A 36 -6.78 -11.32 10.95
CA GLU A 36 -6.17 -12.37 11.78
C GLU A 36 -4.63 -12.38 11.64
N ILE A 37 -4.11 -12.37 10.40
CA ILE A 37 -2.66 -12.31 10.16
C ILE A 37 -2.04 -11.02 10.74
N MET A 38 -2.80 -9.92 10.71
CA MET A 38 -2.35 -8.63 11.24
C MET A 38 -2.12 -8.63 12.74
N GLU A 39 -2.78 -9.49 13.53
CA GLU A 39 -2.57 -9.54 14.98
C GLU A 39 -1.10 -9.81 15.34
N ILE A 40 -0.45 -10.70 14.58
CA ILE A 40 0.97 -11.03 14.73
C ILE A 40 1.83 -9.80 14.41
N CYS A 41 1.51 -9.12 13.30
CA CYS A 41 2.24 -7.94 12.85
C CYS A 41 2.11 -6.77 13.83
N ALA A 42 0.91 -6.58 14.38
CA ALA A 42 0.54 -5.49 15.26
C ALA A 42 1.29 -5.51 16.60
N SER A 43 1.69 -6.70 17.06
CA SER A 43 2.46 -6.86 18.30
C SER A 43 3.76 -6.05 18.33
N CYS A 44 4.37 -5.84 17.16
CA CYS A 44 5.61 -5.10 17.00
C CYS A 44 5.43 -3.80 16.20
N HIS A 45 4.64 -3.83 15.12
CA HIS A 45 4.46 -2.69 14.22
C HIS A 45 3.29 -1.76 14.61
N GLY A 46 2.58 -2.07 15.70
CA GLY A 46 1.42 -1.32 16.17
C GLY A 46 0.10 -1.76 15.52
N ILE A 47 -1.01 -1.47 16.18
CA ILE A 47 -2.37 -1.92 15.80
C ILE A 47 -2.81 -1.52 14.39
N TYR A 48 -2.25 -0.44 13.86
CA TYR A 48 -2.51 0.04 12.50
C TYR A 48 -1.25 -0.04 11.64
N ALA A 49 -0.27 -0.89 12.01
CA ALA A 49 1.04 -0.95 11.37
C ALA A 49 1.74 0.42 11.23
N GLN A 50 1.51 1.31 12.20
CA GLN A 50 2.03 2.68 12.22
C GLN A 50 3.53 2.76 12.56
N GLY A 51 4.13 1.67 13.04
CA GLY A 51 5.49 1.62 13.55
C GLY A 51 5.66 2.29 14.91
N THR A 52 6.89 2.25 15.42
CA THR A 52 7.26 2.96 16.66
C THR A 52 7.83 4.35 16.37
N PRO A 53 7.66 5.33 17.28
CA PRO A 53 8.16 6.70 17.08
C PRO A 53 9.68 6.81 16.92
N ASP A 54 10.43 5.87 17.48
CA ASP A 54 11.90 5.82 17.45
C ASP A 54 12.47 5.11 16.22
N GLY A 55 11.63 4.50 15.38
CA GLY A 55 12.08 3.81 14.18
C GLY A 55 12.47 2.35 14.36
N GLU A 56 12.45 1.81 15.59
CA GLU A 56 12.84 0.42 15.86
C GLU A 56 11.98 -0.56 15.05
N TYR A 57 10.65 -0.36 15.07
CA TYR A 57 9.72 -1.04 14.20
C TYR A 57 9.20 -0.06 13.14
N PRO A 58 9.53 -0.26 11.86
CA PRO A 58 9.12 0.66 10.82
C PRO A 58 7.61 0.60 10.58
N ARG A 59 7.04 1.72 10.12
CA ARG A 59 5.68 1.77 9.59
C ARG A 59 5.55 0.86 8.37
N LEU A 60 4.49 0.05 8.33
CA LEU A 60 4.11 -0.78 7.17
C LEU A 60 2.82 -0.27 6.51
N ALA A 61 1.99 0.49 7.23
CA ALA A 61 0.75 1.06 6.72
C ALA A 61 0.96 1.98 5.51
N GLY A 62 0.26 1.69 4.42
CA GLY A 62 0.30 2.44 3.16
C GLY A 62 1.56 2.17 2.32
N MET A 63 2.38 1.17 2.68
CA MET A 63 3.54 0.80 1.87
C MET A 63 3.12 0.03 0.62
N ASN A 64 3.95 0.11 -0.43
CA ASN A 64 3.70 -0.62 -1.67
C ASN A 64 3.69 -2.15 -1.42
N PRO A 65 2.65 -2.89 -1.85
CA PRO A 65 2.55 -4.33 -1.62
C PRO A 65 3.73 -5.13 -2.17
N ALA A 66 4.21 -4.79 -3.37
CA ALA A 66 5.32 -5.49 -4.01
C ALA A 66 6.64 -5.26 -3.25
N TYR A 67 6.83 -4.07 -2.68
CA TYR A 67 7.97 -3.82 -1.80
C TYR A 67 7.89 -4.66 -0.53
N LEU A 68 6.74 -4.68 0.16
CA LEU A 68 6.56 -5.45 1.38
C LEU A 68 6.78 -6.94 1.13
N ALA A 69 6.16 -7.50 0.08
CA ALA A 69 6.33 -8.89 -0.32
C ALA A 69 7.81 -9.21 -0.61
N ARG A 70 8.52 -8.29 -1.28
CA ARG A 70 9.96 -8.43 -1.52
C ARG A 70 10.77 -8.44 -0.23
N GLN A 71 10.45 -7.59 0.75
CA GLN A 71 11.17 -7.57 2.03
C GLN A 71 10.95 -8.86 2.82
N ILE A 72 9.71 -9.35 2.88
CA ILE A 72 9.37 -10.62 3.53
C ILE A 72 10.16 -11.77 2.89
N GLU A 73 10.19 -11.84 1.56
CA GLU A 73 10.96 -12.85 0.82
C GLU A 73 12.47 -12.78 1.12
N LEU A 74 13.02 -11.57 1.27
CA LEU A 74 14.42 -11.39 1.65
C LEU A 74 14.71 -11.87 3.08
N PHE A 75 13.76 -11.72 4.01
CA PHE A 75 13.86 -12.27 5.36
C PHE A 75 13.75 -13.80 5.36
N LYS A 76 12.77 -14.38 4.63
CA LYS A 76 12.61 -15.84 4.43
C LYS A 76 13.90 -16.48 3.95
N THR A 77 14.49 -15.92 2.90
CA THR A 77 15.71 -16.43 2.27
C THR A 77 17.00 -16.03 2.97
N ARG A 78 16.92 -15.31 4.10
CA ARG A 78 18.07 -14.78 4.85
C ARG A 78 19.00 -13.88 4.03
N LYS A 79 18.55 -13.36 2.89
CA LYS A 79 19.28 -12.36 2.08
C LYS A 79 19.26 -10.98 2.75
N ARG A 80 18.24 -10.71 3.56
CA ARG A 80 18.20 -9.61 4.52
C ARG A 80 18.14 -10.22 5.92
N ILE A 81 19.15 -9.94 6.74
CA ILE A 81 19.18 -10.44 8.11
C ILE A 81 18.52 -9.42 9.03
N ASN A 82 17.47 -9.84 9.71
CA ASN A 82 16.83 -9.11 10.79
C ASN A 82 16.36 -10.15 11.82
N ILE A 83 17.02 -10.21 12.97
CA ILE A 83 16.79 -11.26 13.98
C ILE A 83 15.32 -11.27 14.46
N PRO A 84 14.69 -10.11 14.75
CA PRO A 84 13.27 -10.08 15.13
C PRO A 84 12.32 -10.63 14.07
N MET A 85 12.53 -10.33 12.78
CA MET A 85 11.61 -10.74 11.71
C MET A 85 11.78 -12.20 11.27
N ILE A 86 12.94 -12.80 11.52
CA ILE A 86 13.25 -14.15 11.03
C ILE A 86 12.21 -15.22 11.44
N PRO A 87 11.75 -15.30 12.71
CA PRO A 87 10.76 -16.30 13.12
C PRO A 87 9.41 -16.12 12.39
N PHE A 88 9.00 -14.88 12.15
CA PHE A 88 7.71 -14.53 11.54
C PHE A 88 7.73 -14.55 10.00
N ALA A 89 8.92 -14.49 9.40
CA ALA A 89 9.12 -14.61 7.97
C ALA A 89 9.56 -16.03 7.60
N THR A 90 8.78 -17.04 7.97
CA THR A 90 8.95 -18.44 7.54
C THR A 90 7.76 -18.86 6.70
N ASP A 91 7.88 -19.94 5.91
CA ASP A 91 6.74 -20.47 5.15
C ASP A 91 5.68 -21.14 6.04
N HIS A 92 6.05 -21.49 7.28
CA HIS A 92 5.09 -22.00 8.26
C HIS A 92 4.26 -20.85 8.87
N GLU A 93 4.91 -19.78 9.31
CA GLU A 93 4.23 -18.66 9.96
C GLU A 93 3.53 -17.74 8.95
N LEU A 94 4.09 -17.61 7.74
CA LEU A 94 3.60 -16.70 6.73
C LEU A 94 3.75 -17.32 5.33
N PRO A 95 2.87 -18.26 4.93
CA PRO A 95 2.92 -18.90 3.63
C PRO A 95 2.73 -17.90 2.47
N PRO A 96 3.09 -18.27 1.22
CA PRO A 96 3.08 -17.33 0.09
C PRO A 96 1.74 -16.63 -0.19
N GLU A 97 0.62 -17.30 0.03
CA GLU A 97 -0.71 -16.68 -0.13
C GLU A 97 -0.98 -15.64 0.96
N ASP A 98 -0.58 -15.91 2.20
CA ASP A 98 -0.72 -14.97 3.32
C ASP A 98 0.17 -13.74 3.13
N VAL A 99 1.38 -13.90 2.57
CA VAL A 99 2.22 -12.77 2.15
C VAL A 99 1.46 -11.88 1.17
N LYS A 100 0.77 -12.48 0.20
CA LYS A 100 0.01 -11.75 -0.81
C LYS A 100 -1.21 -11.04 -0.19
N THR A 101 -1.91 -11.68 0.74
CA THR A 101 -3.06 -11.13 1.49
C THR A 101 -2.62 -9.96 2.37
N ILE A 102 -1.67 -10.20 3.28
CA ILE A 102 -1.26 -9.21 4.28
C ILE A 102 -0.63 -7.97 3.66
N THR A 103 0.13 -8.12 2.57
CA THR A 103 0.80 -6.98 1.93
C THR A 103 -0.16 -6.06 1.19
N ARG A 104 -1.30 -6.58 0.69
CA ARG A 104 -2.38 -5.71 0.18
C ARG A 104 -3.12 -5.02 1.30
N TYR A 105 -3.46 -5.75 2.37
CA TYR A 105 -4.13 -5.19 3.53
C TYR A 105 -3.32 -4.04 4.14
N LEU A 106 -2.02 -4.25 4.40
CA LEU A 106 -1.11 -3.22 4.90
C LEU A 106 -1.06 -1.98 3.99
N ALA A 107 -1.11 -2.18 2.67
CA ALA A 107 -1.11 -1.09 1.70
C ALA A 107 -2.42 -0.30 1.68
N SER A 108 -3.55 -0.91 2.04
CA SER A 108 -4.83 -0.21 2.15
C SER A 108 -4.98 0.61 3.43
N ILE A 109 -4.10 0.44 4.42
CA ILE A 109 -4.15 1.23 5.66
C ILE A 109 -3.69 2.67 5.38
N GLU A 110 -4.61 3.61 5.49
CA GLU A 110 -4.33 5.05 5.37
C GLU A 110 -4.07 5.66 6.75
N LEU A 111 -2.89 6.24 6.95
CA LEU A 111 -2.60 7.11 8.10
C LEU A 111 -1.94 8.40 7.60
N PRO A 112 -1.99 9.49 8.38
CA PRO A 112 -1.33 10.74 8.04
C PRO A 112 0.13 10.53 7.64
N ARG A 113 0.54 11.22 6.57
CA ARG A 113 1.90 11.15 6.02
C ARG A 113 2.62 12.49 6.00
N TYR A 114 1.89 13.55 6.30
CA TYR A 114 2.38 14.91 6.39
C TYR A 114 1.84 15.53 7.66
N MET A 115 2.60 16.47 8.17
CA MET A 115 2.13 17.33 9.25
C MET A 115 1.08 18.29 8.71
N SER A 116 0.14 18.67 9.56
CA SER A 116 -0.85 19.68 9.27
C SER A 116 -0.14 21.01 8.99
N PRO A 117 -0.63 21.81 8.03
CA PRO A 117 -0.11 23.15 7.81
C PRO A 117 -0.23 24.00 9.08
N LEU A 118 0.74 24.91 9.30
CA LEU A 118 0.62 25.91 10.35
C LEU A 118 -0.43 26.97 9.94
N ASP A 119 -1.40 27.25 10.79
CA ASP A 119 -2.32 28.38 10.62
C ASP A 119 -1.69 29.63 11.25
N PRO A 120 -1.44 30.71 10.48
CA PRO A 120 -0.89 31.96 11.02
C PRO A 120 -1.84 32.70 11.98
N ASN A 121 -3.13 32.32 12.02
CA ASN A 121 -4.14 32.93 12.88
C ASN A 121 -4.38 32.13 14.18
N GLU A 122 -3.76 30.97 14.32
CA GLU A 122 -3.86 30.11 15.51
C GLU A 122 -2.61 30.26 16.39
N GLU A 123 -2.76 30.10 17.70
CA GLU A 123 -1.64 30.09 18.63
C GLU A 123 -0.78 28.82 18.41
N PHE A 124 0.55 28.97 18.42
CA PHE A 124 1.44 27.84 18.19
C PHE A 124 1.55 26.93 19.41
N ASP A 125 0.89 25.79 19.37
CA ASP A 125 1.10 24.71 20.34
C ASP A 125 2.30 23.85 19.94
N ALA A 126 3.43 24.10 20.61
CA ALA A 126 4.67 23.36 20.40
C ALA A 126 4.55 21.87 20.76
N LEU A 127 3.74 21.52 21.77
CA LEU A 127 3.57 20.14 22.20
C LEU A 127 2.72 19.37 21.18
N ALA A 128 1.57 19.92 20.77
CA ALA A 128 0.73 19.31 19.74
C ALA A 128 1.51 19.11 18.43
N ARG A 129 2.33 20.10 18.05
CA ARG A 129 3.19 20.02 16.87
C ARG A 129 4.23 18.90 16.99
N LEU A 130 4.87 18.77 18.15
CA LEU A 130 5.83 17.70 18.43
C LEU A 130 5.14 16.33 18.37
N GLU A 131 3.97 16.19 18.97
CA GLU A 131 3.19 14.94 18.96
C GLU A 131 2.74 14.54 17.57
N GLU A 132 2.34 15.50 16.73
CA GLU A 132 2.04 15.26 15.33
C GLU A 132 3.29 14.81 14.55
N SER A 133 4.43 15.48 14.77
CA SER A 133 5.68 15.12 14.09
C SER A 133 6.07 13.67 14.36
N LYS A 134 5.87 13.18 15.59
CA LYS A 134 6.15 11.78 15.99
C LYS A 134 5.32 10.77 15.18
N LYS A 135 4.12 11.14 14.72
CA LYS A 135 3.23 10.27 13.95
C LYS A 135 3.64 10.13 12.48
N VAL A 136 4.42 11.08 11.95
CA VAL A 136 4.74 11.15 10.51
C VAL A 136 6.24 11.12 10.20
N LEU A 137 7.10 11.11 11.22
CA LEU A 137 8.56 11.08 11.04
C LEU A 137 9.06 9.73 10.49
N ASN A 138 8.48 8.62 10.94
CA ASN A 138 8.94 7.27 10.61
C ASN A 138 8.19 6.67 9.41
N ILE A 139 8.20 7.38 8.28
CA ILE A 139 7.60 6.89 7.03
C ILE A 139 8.74 6.51 6.08
N PRO A 140 8.94 5.21 5.81
CA PRO A 140 10.02 4.81 4.92
C PRO A 140 9.77 5.35 3.51
N HIS A 141 10.74 6.08 2.97
CA HIS A 141 10.72 6.48 1.57
C HIS A 141 11.08 5.26 0.72
N TYR A 142 10.09 4.64 0.07
CA TYR A 142 10.39 3.81 -1.09
C TYR A 142 11.00 4.72 -2.16
N PRO A 143 12.14 4.37 -2.79
CA PRO A 143 12.65 5.12 -3.92
C PRO A 143 11.55 5.10 -4.99
N GLN A 144 10.82 6.20 -5.11
CA GLN A 144 9.88 6.37 -6.18
C GLN A 144 10.74 6.45 -7.43
N CYS A 145 10.79 5.37 -8.22
CA CYS A 145 11.50 5.39 -9.48
C CYS A 145 11.01 6.63 -10.25
N HIS A 146 11.95 7.55 -10.52
CA HIS A 146 11.78 8.67 -11.43
C HIS A 146 11.95 8.15 -12.86
#